data_AF-A0A0Q4DQJ4-F1
#
_entry.id   AF-A0A0Q4DQJ4-F1
#
_cell.length_a   1.000
_cell.length_b   1.000
_cell.length_c   1.000
_cell.angle_alpha   90.00
_cell.angle_beta   90.00
_cell.angle_gamma   90.00
#
_symmetry.space_group_name_H-M   'P 1'
#
loop_
_entity.id
_entity.type
_entity.pdbx_description
1 polymer ?
#
loop_
_entity_poly.entity_id
_entity_poly.type
_entity_poly.pdbx_seq_one_letter_code
_entity_poly.pdbx_strand_id
1 'polypeptide(L)'
;MLYNHYLLVTAYKSNRGVSVAVGTSEMEQTTYLSDMNLREITDTLTELNAVIPGQLDYLDWGTDLLYVSSEAALSQYVRYDKVEKTQVSTISLRNFLIELKNFKEQCQAGDYYKTIIGESFTAVKADPSQYKRWATYDLHYLITLNNITITLVLEANDFNLSVGQYITQLKKDFNENFKDNEYYNKFLNSNNKLITEQLTTQMSSFSKL
;
A
#
# COMPACT_ATOMS: atom_id res chain seq x y z
N MET A 1 0.01 15.82 -7.61
CA MET A 1 0.36 14.48 -7.14
C MET A 1 -0.78 13.53 -7.43
N LEU A 2 -0.50 12.49 -8.21
CA LEU A 2 -1.42 11.39 -8.44
C LEU A 2 -1.12 10.28 -7.43
N TYR A 3 -2.17 9.67 -6.89
CA TYR A 3 -2.10 8.59 -5.93
C TYR A 3 -2.69 7.32 -6.51
N ASN A 4 -2.02 6.20 -6.25
CA ASN A 4 -2.50 4.87 -6.59
C ASN A 4 -2.88 4.15 -5.29
N HIS A 5 -4.02 3.48 -5.32
CA HIS A 5 -4.57 2.76 -4.17
C HIS A 5 -4.39 1.26 -4.32
N TYR A 6 -4.02 0.60 -3.21
CA TYR A 6 -3.69 -0.80 -3.22
C TYR A 6 -4.33 -1.56 -2.05
N LEU A 7 -4.80 -2.77 -2.33
CA LEU A 7 -5.16 -3.76 -1.34
C LEU A 7 -4.32 -5.02 -1.55
N LEU A 8 -3.75 -5.56 -0.48
CA LEU A 8 -3.09 -6.86 -0.50
C LEU A 8 -3.80 -7.78 0.48
N VAL A 9 -4.20 -8.96 -0.01
CA VAL A 9 -4.76 -10.03 0.82
C VAL A 9 -3.77 -11.18 0.90
N THR A 10 -3.29 -11.48 2.10
CA THR A 10 -2.35 -12.58 2.35
C THR A 10 -2.99 -13.65 3.22
N ALA A 11 -2.78 -14.92 2.89
CA ALA A 11 -3.22 -16.03 3.71
C ALA A 11 -2.28 -16.22 4.92
N TYR A 12 -2.86 -16.46 6.10
CA TYR A 12 -2.17 -16.92 7.30
C TYR A 12 -2.97 -18.07 7.93
N LYS A 13 -2.60 -19.30 7.59
CA LYS A 13 -3.29 -20.54 8.03
C LYS A 13 -4.79 -20.49 7.67
N SER A 14 -5.64 -20.13 8.63
CA SER A 14 -7.11 -20.07 8.52
C SER A 14 -7.69 -18.65 8.47
N ASN A 15 -6.84 -17.62 8.58
CA ASN A 15 -7.22 -16.22 8.52
C ASN A 15 -6.48 -15.53 7.37
N ARG A 16 -6.97 -14.35 6.95
CA ARG A 16 -6.34 -13.54 5.92
C ARG A 16 -6.09 -12.13 6.41
N GLY A 17 -4.86 -11.67 6.21
CA GLY A 17 -4.48 -10.28 6.40
C GLY A 17 -4.94 -9.42 5.25
N VAL A 18 -5.35 -8.19 5.55
CA VAL A 18 -5.60 -7.16 4.54
C VAL A 18 -4.71 -5.96 4.82
N SER A 19 -3.81 -5.66 3.88
CA SER A 19 -3.01 -4.44 3.90
C SER A 19 -3.64 -3.41 2.96
N VAL A 20 -3.79 -2.18 3.45
CA VAL A 20 -4.25 -1.01 2.69
C VAL A 20 -3.06 -0.09 2.48
N ALA A 21 -2.76 0.22 1.22
CA ALA A 21 -1.61 1.03 0.86
C ALA A 21 -1.94 2.09 -0.17
N VAL A 22 -1.15 3.16 -0.14
CA VAL A 22 -1.14 4.23 -1.13
C VAL A 22 0.28 4.38 -1.67
N GLY A 23 0.41 4.64 -2.97
CA GLY A 23 1.68 4.92 -3.61
C GLY A 23 1.60 6.12 -4.53
N THR A 24 2.76 6.72 -4.82
CA THR A 24 2.90 7.81 -5.79
C THR A 24 4.24 7.71 -6.49
N SER A 25 4.26 8.09 -7.77
CA SER A 25 5.47 8.11 -8.60
C SER A 25 6.49 9.15 -8.14
N GLU A 26 6.02 10.23 -7.52
CA GLU A 26 6.86 11.35 -7.09
C GLU A 26 7.66 11.01 -5.81
N MET A 27 7.25 9.96 -5.08
CA MET A 27 7.84 9.54 -3.82
C MET A 27 7.71 8.01 -3.67
N GLU A 28 8.33 7.25 -4.57
CA GLU A 28 8.12 5.78 -4.69
C GLU A 28 8.28 5.02 -3.35
N GLN A 29 9.17 5.49 -2.47
CA GLN A 29 9.44 4.85 -1.19
C GLN A 29 8.37 5.15 -0.11
N THR A 30 7.46 6.11 -0.30
CA THR A 30 6.44 6.41 0.72
C THR A 30 5.39 5.32 0.86
N THR A 31 5.34 4.35 -0.05
CA THR A 31 4.52 3.14 0.09
C THR A 31 4.79 2.40 1.40
N TYR A 32 6.01 2.44 1.93
CA TYR A 32 6.39 1.86 3.23
C TYR A 32 5.70 2.52 4.44
N LEU A 33 5.21 3.76 4.29
CA LEU A 33 4.40 4.42 5.33
C LEU A 33 2.99 3.83 5.43
N SER A 34 2.57 2.99 4.48
CA SER A 34 1.29 2.28 4.53
C SER A 34 1.18 1.33 5.73
N ASP A 35 2.31 0.99 6.37
CA ASP A 35 2.38 0.25 7.63
C ASP A 35 1.94 1.06 8.86
N MET A 36 1.70 2.36 8.71
CA MET A 36 1.14 3.13 9.81
C MET A 36 -0.34 2.80 9.98
N ASN A 37 -0.76 2.61 11.22
CA ASN A 37 -2.18 2.51 11.57
C ASN A 37 -2.83 3.92 11.62
N LEU A 38 -4.17 3.97 11.68
CA LEU A 38 -4.91 5.25 11.64
C LEU A 38 -4.55 6.21 12.77
N ARG A 39 -4.19 5.68 13.95
CA ARG A 39 -3.76 6.48 15.10
C ARG A 39 -2.40 7.08 14.83
N GLU A 40 -1.41 6.27 14.45
CA GLU A 40 -0.06 6.73 14.10
C GLU A 40 -0.08 7.80 13.01
N ILE A 41 -0.91 7.62 11.97
CA ILE A 41 -1.09 8.61 10.91
C ILE A 41 -1.68 9.92 11.48
N THR A 42 -2.68 9.83 12.35
CA THR A 42 -3.33 11.01 12.94
C THR A 42 -2.39 11.78 13.87
N ASP A 43 -1.63 11.06 14.69
CA ASP A 43 -0.65 11.65 15.62
C ASP A 43 0.46 12.35 14.80
N THR A 44 1.00 11.67 13.79
CA THR A 44 2.03 12.23 12.89
C THR A 44 1.53 13.45 12.11
N LEU A 45 0.29 13.42 11.59
CA LEU A 45 -0.30 14.57 10.91
C LEU A 45 -0.46 15.78 11.84
N THR A 46 -0.77 15.54 13.12
CA THR A 46 -0.89 16.60 14.12
C THR A 46 0.46 17.30 14.31
N GLU A 47 1.54 16.53 14.45
CA GLU A 47 2.89 17.07 14.62
C GLU A 47 3.42 17.74 13.35
N LEU A 48 3.19 17.14 12.16
CA LEU A 48 3.54 17.79 10.88
C LEU A 48 2.84 19.14 10.70
N ASN A 49 1.60 19.27 11.16
CA ASN A 49 0.87 20.54 11.12
C ASN A 49 1.43 21.59 12.09
N ALA A 50 2.22 21.20 13.09
CA ALA A 50 2.99 22.11 13.93
C ALA A 50 4.38 22.42 13.32
N VAL A 51 5.03 21.45 12.66
CA VAL A 51 6.33 21.65 11.99
C VAL A 51 6.25 22.64 10.84
N ILE A 52 5.26 22.49 9.95
CA ILE A 52 5.14 23.32 8.73
C ILE A 52 5.06 24.83 9.01
N PRO A 53 4.28 25.32 9.99
CA PRO A 53 4.26 26.74 10.35
C PRO A 53 5.41 27.16 11.29
N GLY A 54 6.33 26.26 11.66
CA GLY A 54 7.46 26.55 12.54
C GLY A 54 7.11 26.60 14.03
N GLN A 55 6.04 25.92 14.45
CA GLN A 55 5.69 25.76 15.88
C GLN A 55 6.47 24.60 16.54
N LEU A 56 6.96 23.67 15.72
CA LEU A 56 7.90 22.63 16.09
C LEU A 56 9.10 22.68 15.12
N ASP A 57 10.32 22.57 15.64
CA ASP A 57 11.53 22.74 14.82
C ASP A 57 11.69 21.62 13.78
N TYR A 58 11.47 20.37 14.22
CA TYR A 58 11.54 19.19 13.37
C TYR A 58 10.69 18.04 13.94
N LEU A 59 10.44 17.03 13.12
CA LEU A 59 9.77 15.79 13.51
C LEU A 59 10.49 14.57 12.90
N ASP A 60 10.82 13.61 13.75
CA ASP A 60 11.31 12.29 13.35
C ASP A 60 10.19 11.25 13.47
N TRP A 61 9.91 10.54 12.38
CA TRP A 61 8.76 9.66 12.27
C TRP A 61 8.97 8.59 11.18
N GLY A 62 7.98 7.71 11.01
CA GLY A 62 7.98 6.72 9.94
C GLY A 62 7.63 5.32 10.44
N THR A 63 8.19 4.32 9.79
CA THR A 63 7.97 2.90 10.06
C THR A 63 9.31 2.18 10.17
N ASP A 64 9.30 0.90 10.54
CA ASP A 64 10.53 0.10 10.63
C ASP A 64 11.28 0.02 9.28
N LEU A 65 10.56 0.21 8.17
CA LEU A 65 11.10 0.14 6.80
C LEU A 65 11.47 1.50 6.20
N LEU A 66 10.97 2.60 6.79
CA LEU A 66 11.20 3.95 6.29
C LEU A 66 11.26 4.95 7.44
N TYR A 67 12.43 5.54 7.65
CA TYR A 67 12.61 6.65 8.58
C TYR A 67 12.49 7.98 7.85
N VAL A 68 11.82 8.95 8.46
CA VAL A 68 11.59 10.30 7.94
C VAL A 68 11.97 11.33 9.00
N SER A 69 12.73 12.33 8.60
CA SER A 69 13.01 13.53 9.40
C SER A 69 12.47 14.74 8.65
N SER A 70 11.55 15.46 9.25
CA SER A 70 10.78 16.55 8.64
C SER A 70 11.09 17.89 9.29
N GLU A 71 11.51 18.87 8.49
CA GLU A 71 11.56 20.28 8.86
C GLU A 71 10.44 21.05 8.14
N ALA A 72 10.28 22.35 8.39
CA ALA A 72 9.16 23.14 7.89
C ALA A 72 8.95 23.04 6.36
N ALA A 73 10.03 23.10 5.57
CA ALA A 73 9.96 23.09 4.12
C ALA A 73 10.27 21.72 3.50
N LEU A 74 11.27 21.02 4.03
CA LEU A 74 11.82 19.81 3.45
C LEU A 74 11.86 18.69 4.48
N SER A 75 11.63 17.49 3.98
CA SER A 75 11.81 16.24 4.71
C SER A 75 12.86 15.39 4.02
N GLN A 76 13.62 14.67 4.82
CA GLN A 76 14.55 13.65 4.38
C GLN A 76 13.98 12.30 4.78
N TYR A 77 13.90 11.36 3.86
CA TYR A 77 13.61 9.98 4.22
C TYR A 77 14.70 9.03 3.75
N VAL A 78 14.82 7.94 4.48
CA VAL A 78 15.87 6.94 4.31
C VAL A 78 15.27 5.56 4.47
N ARG A 79 15.61 4.64 3.54
CA ARG A 79 15.27 3.22 3.70
C ARG A 79 16.01 2.62 4.90
N TYR A 80 15.55 1.46 5.36
CA TYR A 80 16.17 0.72 6.47
C TYR A 80 17.68 0.46 6.29
N ASP A 81 18.18 0.40 5.05
CA ASP A 81 19.60 0.19 4.72
C ASP A 81 20.48 1.46 4.88
N LYS A 82 19.86 2.62 5.13
CA LYS A 82 20.50 3.92 5.35
C LYS A 82 21.32 4.47 4.18
N VAL A 83 21.18 3.92 2.98
CA VAL A 83 22.09 4.24 1.86
C VAL A 83 21.68 5.51 1.11
N GLU A 84 20.38 5.82 1.03
CA GLU A 84 19.87 6.91 0.20
C GLU A 84 19.02 7.90 1.02
N LYS A 85 19.39 9.18 0.96
CA LYS A 85 18.62 10.29 1.54
C LYS A 85 17.91 11.04 0.41
N THR A 86 16.63 10.78 0.22
CA THR A 86 15.82 11.55 -0.72
C THR A 86 15.21 12.74 0.01
N GLN A 87 15.35 13.93 -0.59
CA GLN A 87 14.69 15.14 -0.11
C GLN A 87 13.36 15.35 -0.82
N VAL A 88 12.31 15.59 -0.06
CA VAL A 88 10.97 15.90 -0.58
C VAL A 88 10.34 17.04 0.21
N SER A 89 9.32 17.66 -0.35
CA SER A 89 8.53 18.66 0.35
C SER A 89 7.81 18.04 1.55
N THR A 90 7.94 18.65 2.74
CA THR A 90 7.20 18.23 3.94
C THR A 90 5.68 18.31 3.72
N ILE A 91 5.23 19.31 2.95
CA ILE A 91 3.82 19.44 2.55
C ILE A 91 3.38 18.24 1.70
N SER A 92 4.24 17.76 0.80
CA SER A 92 3.93 16.58 -0.03
C SER A 92 3.75 15.32 0.81
N LEU A 93 4.61 15.08 1.80
CA LEU A 93 4.47 13.94 2.72
C LEU A 93 3.22 14.06 3.59
N ARG A 94 2.90 15.26 4.09
CA ARG A 94 1.63 15.50 4.79
C ARG A 94 0.43 15.16 3.91
N ASN A 95 0.43 15.62 2.66
CA ASN A 95 -0.67 15.35 1.71
C ASN A 95 -0.78 13.85 1.39
N PHE A 96 0.35 13.14 1.28
CA PHE A 96 0.37 11.68 1.15
C PHE A 96 -0.25 10.99 2.37
N LEU A 97 0.08 11.41 3.59
CA LEU A 97 -0.51 10.85 4.82
C LEU A 97 -2.02 11.12 4.92
N ILE A 98 -2.48 12.29 4.46
CA ILE A 98 -3.91 12.59 4.36
C ILE A 98 -4.59 11.60 3.41
N GLU A 99 -4.02 11.36 2.23
CA GLU A 99 -4.56 10.39 1.27
C GLU A 99 -4.60 8.97 1.85
N LEU A 100 -3.50 8.53 2.47
CA LEU A 100 -3.42 7.22 3.12
C LEU A 100 -4.46 7.06 4.22
N LYS A 101 -4.65 8.11 5.04
CA LYS A 101 -5.68 8.14 6.09
C LYS A 101 -7.07 7.99 5.49
N ASN A 102 -7.42 8.83 4.51
CA ASN A 102 -8.72 8.83 3.86
C ASN A 102 -9.03 7.46 3.24
N PHE A 103 -8.05 6.85 2.57
CA PHE A 103 -8.25 5.54 1.95
C PHE A 103 -8.41 4.41 2.98
N LYS A 104 -7.65 4.44 4.08
CA LYS A 104 -7.83 3.50 5.19
C LYS A 104 -9.21 3.66 5.84
N GLU A 105 -9.67 4.89 6.06
CA GLU A 105 -11.00 5.17 6.59
C GLU A 105 -12.11 4.69 5.65
N GLN A 106 -11.98 4.97 4.35
CA GLN A 106 -12.91 4.48 3.32
C GLN A 106 -12.99 2.96 3.31
N CYS A 107 -11.84 2.27 3.34
CA CYS A 107 -11.79 0.81 3.38
C CYS A 107 -12.50 0.26 4.62
N GLN A 108 -12.39 0.93 5.77
CA GLN A 108 -13.03 0.53 7.01
C GLN A 108 -14.52 0.86 7.09
N ALA A 109 -14.97 1.90 6.38
CA ALA A 109 -16.35 2.34 6.40
C ALA A 109 -17.27 1.26 5.82
N GLY A 110 -18.20 0.75 6.65
CA GLY A 110 -19.19 -0.24 6.23
C GLY A 110 -18.58 -1.54 5.68
N ASP A 111 -17.36 -1.91 6.10
CA ASP A 111 -16.63 -3.05 5.56
C ASP A 111 -16.41 -3.01 4.03
N TYR A 112 -16.28 -1.80 3.44
CA TYR A 112 -16.08 -1.63 1.99
C TYR A 112 -14.96 -2.50 1.41
N TYR A 113 -13.86 -2.69 2.15
CA TYR A 113 -12.77 -3.58 1.74
C TYR A 113 -13.24 -5.02 1.48
N LYS A 114 -14.18 -5.56 2.28
CA LYS A 114 -14.70 -6.92 2.09
C LYS A 114 -15.49 -7.03 0.79
N THR A 115 -16.24 -5.99 0.44
CA THR A 115 -17.01 -5.94 -0.81
C THR A 115 -16.07 -6.01 -2.01
N ILE A 116 -15.08 -5.11 -2.10
CA ILE A 116 -14.14 -5.09 -3.24
C ILE A 116 -13.32 -6.37 -3.31
N ILE A 117 -12.85 -6.88 -2.16
CA ILE A 117 -12.09 -8.15 -2.13
C ILE A 117 -12.96 -9.33 -2.56
N GLY A 118 -14.25 -9.33 -2.18
CA GLY A 118 -15.22 -10.35 -2.61
C GLY A 118 -15.45 -10.34 -4.11
N GLU A 119 -15.64 -9.17 -4.71
CA GLU A 119 -15.76 -8.99 -6.16
C GLU A 119 -14.48 -9.44 -6.88
N SER A 120 -13.32 -9.04 -6.35
CA SER A 120 -12.00 -9.43 -6.87
C SER A 120 -11.83 -10.94 -6.84
N PHE A 121 -12.15 -11.59 -5.72
CA PHE A 121 -12.05 -13.04 -5.57
C PHE A 121 -13.02 -13.77 -6.49
N THR A 122 -14.23 -13.24 -6.69
CA THR A 122 -15.22 -13.79 -7.62
C THR A 122 -14.67 -13.81 -9.06
N ALA A 123 -14.11 -12.69 -9.51
CA ALA A 123 -13.52 -12.59 -10.84
C ALA A 123 -12.31 -13.52 -11.01
N VAL A 124 -11.37 -13.49 -10.06
CA VAL A 124 -10.17 -14.34 -10.06
C VAL A 124 -10.53 -15.83 -10.03
N LYS A 125 -11.57 -16.22 -9.28
CA LYS A 125 -12.02 -17.61 -9.22
C LYS A 125 -12.65 -18.09 -10.53
N ALA A 126 -13.31 -17.21 -11.28
CA ALA A 126 -13.96 -17.55 -12.54
C ALA A 126 -12.95 -17.79 -13.68
N ASP A 127 -11.89 -16.97 -13.76
CA ASP A 127 -10.80 -17.16 -14.71
C ASP A 127 -9.43 -16.84 -14.07
N PRO A 128 -8.85 -17.77 -13.30
CA PRO A 128 -7.58 -17.51 -12.61
C PRO A 128 -6.44 -17.18 -13.57
N SER A 129 -6.48 -17.71 -14.79
CA SER A 129 -5.40 -17.58 -15.78
C SER A 129 -5.24 -16.15 -16.27
N GLN A 130 -6.35 -15.42 -16.41
CA GLN A 130 -6.36 -14.01 -16.81
C GLN A 130 -5.70 -13.11 -15.77
N TYR A 131 -5.84 -13.44 -14.48
CA TYR A 131 -5.42 -12.56 -13.40
C TYR A 131 -4.10 -12.96 -12.74
N LYS A 132 -3.42 -14.00 -13.23
CA LYS A 132 -2.08 -14.36 -12.71
C LYS A 132 -1.13 -13.18 -12.85
N ARG A 133 -0.53 -12.76 -11.74
CA ARG A 133 0.46 -11.68 -11.74
C ARG A 133 1.71 -12.07 -12.51
N TRP A 134 2.10 -13.35 -12.43
CA TRP A 134 3.24 -13.91 -13.16
C TRP A 134 2.88 -15.26 -13.75
N ALA A 135 3.33 -15.52 -14.98
CA ALA A 135 3.04 -16.77 -15.68
C ALA A 135 3.59 -18.02 -14.96
N THR A 136 4.62 -17.86 -14.12
CA THR A 136 5.31 -18.95 -13.43
C THR A 136 4.94 -19.12 -11.95
N TYR A 137 4.08 -18.25 -11.40
CA TYR A 137 3.68 -18.29 -9.99
C TYR A 137 2.17 -18.43 -9.86
N ASP A 138 1.73 -19.52 -9.25
CA ASP A 138 0.31 -19.88 -9.15
C ASP A 138 -0.39 -19.35 -7.90
N LEU A 139 0.25 -18.43 -7.18
CA LEU A 139 -0.26 -17.92 -5.91
C LEU A 139 -0.72 -16.47 -5.95
N HIS A 140 -0.20 -15.65 -6.86
CA HIS A 140 -0.45 -14.21 -6.84
C HIS A 140 -1.34 -13.80 -8.00
N TYR A 141 -2.47 -13.21 -7.66
CA TYR A 141 -3.46 -12.75 -8.61
C TYR A 141 -3.65 -11.25 -8.46
N LEU A 142 -3.69 -10.53 -9.59
CA LEU A 142 -3.75 -9.07 -9.64
C LEU A 142 -4.97 -8.64 -10.45
N ILE A 143 -5.80 -7.78 -9.88
CA ILE A 143 -6.98 -7.20 -10.53
C ILE A 143 -7.14 -5.75 -10.10
N THR A 144 -7.61 -4.89 -11.01
CA THR A 144 -7.96 -3.51 -10.70
C THR A 144 -9.47 -3.33 -10.76
N LEU A 145 -10.07 -2.89 -9.65
CA LEU A 145 -11.49 -2.56 -9.55
C LEU A 145 -11.63 -1.20 -8.88
N ASN A 146 -12.50 -0.33 -9.42
CA ASN A 146 -12.76 1.02 -8.86
C ASN A 146 -11.48 1.84 -8.62
N ASN A 147 -10.51 1.77 -9.54
CA ASN A 147 -9.18 2.40 -9.43
C ASN A 147 -8.31 1.93 -8.25
N ILE A 148 -8.69 0.81 -7.62
CA ILE A 148 -7.91 0.15 -6.58
C ILE A 148 -7.26 -1.08 -7.21
N THR A 149 -5.96 -1.24 -7.02
CA THR A 149 -5.23 -2.44 -7.44
C THR A 149 -5.22 -3.45 -6.30
N ILE A 150 -5.84 -4.60 -6.51
CA ILE A 150 -5.99 -5.66 -5.52
C ILE A 150 -5.07 -6.82 -5.88
N THR A 151 -4.21 -7.22 -4.95
CA THR A 151 -3.45 -8.46 -5.01
C THR A 151 -4.06 -9.48 -4.06
N LEU A 152 -4.46 -10.64 -4.59
CA LEU A 152 -4.90 -11.78 -3.81
C LEU A 152 -3.81 -12.84 -3.83
N VAL A 153 -3.33 -13.25 -2.65
CA VAL A 153 -2.48 -14.44 -2.51
C VAL A 153 -3.39 -15.62 -2.20
N LEU A 154 -3.56 -16.50 -3.19
CA LEU A 154 -4.49 -17.62 -3.16
C LEU A 154 -3.76 -18.95 -3.31
N GLU A 155 -4.04 -19.89 -2.40
CA GLU A 155 -3.62 -21.28 -2.56
C GLU A 155 -4.65 -22.08 -3.38
N ALA A 156 -4.26 -23.25 -3.89
CA ALA A 156 -5.16 -24.09 -4.69
C ALA A 156 -6.50 -24.40 -3.98
N ASN A 157 -6.47 -24.57 -2.65
CA ASN A 157 -7.67 -24.85 -1.86
C ASN A 157 -8.61 -23.64 -1.75
N ASP A 158 -8.13 -22.42 -1.96
CA ASP A 158 -8.95 -21.21 -1.89
C ASP A 158 -10.00 -21.18 -2.99
N PHE A 159 -9.70 -21.76 -4.15
CA PHE A 159 -10.65 -21.91 -5.25
C PHE A 159 -11.82 -22.82 -4.93
N ASN A 160 -11.79 -23.59 -3.83
CA ASN A 160 -12.94 -24.36 -3.35
C ASN A 160 -13.87 -23.55 -2.43
N LEU A 161 -13.45 -22.40 -1.91
CA LEU A 161 -14.23 -21.57 -1.01
C LEU A 161 -15.34 -20.83 -1.78
N SER A 162 -16.52 -20.71 -1.17
CA SER A 162 -17.50 -19.71 -1.61
C SER A 162 -16.98 -18.30 -1.33
N VAL A 163 -17.50 -17.29 -2.03
CA VAL A 163 -17.14 -15.89 -1.80
C VAL A 163 -17.39 -15.50 -0.34
N GLY A 164 -18.53 -15.92 0.22
CA GLY A 164 -18.85 -15.70 1.63
C GLY A 164 -17.84 -16.34 2.57
N GLN A 165 -17.45 -17.60 2.33
CA GLN A 165 -16.43 -18.28 3.13
C GLN A 165 -15.08 -17.54 3.07
N TYR A 166 -14.66 -17.13 1.88
CA TYR A 166 -13.43 -16.36 1.70
C TYR A 166 -13.46 -15.03 2.46
N ILE A 167 -14.56 -14.28 2.35
CA ILE A 167 -14.74 -13.00 3.05
C ILE A 167 -14.73 -13.17 4.57
N THR A 168 -15.32 -14.24 5.10
CA THR A 168 -15.32 -14.48 6.56
C THR A 168 -13.94 -14.77 7.15
N GLN A 169 -12.97 -15.16 6.32
CA GLN A 169 -11.58 -15.36 6.73
C GLN A 169 -10.79 -14.04 6.77
N LEU A 170 -11.30 -12.96 6.18
CA LEU A 170 -10.64 -11.65 6.23
C LEU A 170 -10.67 -11.12 7.67
N LYS A 171 -9.49 -10.97 8.27
CA LYS A 171 -9.32 -10.33 9.57
C LYS A 171 -9.00 -8.86 9.38
N LYS A 172 -9.68 -8.03 10.18
CA LYS A 172 -9.41 -6.60 10.29
C LYS A 172 -8.19 -6.40 11.20
N ASP A 173 -7.03 -6.87 10.75
CA ASP A 173 -5.76 -6.58 11.42
C ASP A 173 -4.91 -5.75 10.48
N PHE A 174 -5.22 -4.45 10.43
CA PHE A 174 -4.28 -3.47 9.92
C PHE A 174 -3.14 -3.36 10.95
N ASN A 175 -2.14 -4.24 10.82
CA ASN A 175 -0.81 -4.15 11.46
C ASN A 175 -0.57 -4.72 12.87
N GLU A 176 -1.12 -5.88 13.25
CA GLU A 176 -0.60 -6.55 14.46
C GLU A 176 0.40 -7.70 14.21
N ASN A 177 0.57 -8.24 12.98
CA ASN A 177 1.46 -9.40 12.78
C ASN A 177 2.22 -9.48 11.42
N PHE A 178 2.36 -8.40 10.63
CA PHE A 178 2.95 -8.48 9.28
C PHE A 178 4.46 -8.18 9.19
N LYS A 179 5.10 -7.77 10.29
CA LYS A 179 6.49 -7.30 10.30
C LYS A 179 7.53 -8.38 9.93
N ASP A 180 7.19 -9.66 10.08
CA ASP A 180 8.10 -10.79 9.78
C ASP A 180 7.79 -11.51 8.44
N ASN A 181 6.90 -10.97 7.61
CA ASN A 181 6.51 -11.65 6.37
C ASN A 181 7.40 -11.24 5.17
N GLU A 182 8.34 -12.11 4.78
CA GLU A 182 9.21 -11.95 3.60
C GLU A 182 8.43 -11.58 2.30
N TYR A 183 7.19 -12.04 2.18
CA TYR A 183 6.33 -11.75 1.03
C TYR A 183 5.77 -10.33 1.03
N TYR A 184 5.57 -9.72 2.21
CA TYR A 184 5.19 -8.31 2.33
C TYR A 184 6.30 -7.40 1.81
N ASN A 185 7.54 -7.68 2.21
CA ASN A 185 8.72 -6.96 1.72
C ASN A 185 8.96 -7.17 0.22
N LYS A 186 8.70 -8.37 -0.32
CA LYS A 186 8.71 -8.61 -1.77
C LYS A 186 7.58 -7.88 -2.49
N PHE A 187 6.36 -7.85 -1.96
CA PHE A 187 5.22 -7.12 -2.53
C PHE A 187 5.52 -5.62 -2.64
N LEU A 188 6.03 -4.99 -1.58
CA LEU A 188 6.39 -3.57 -1.57
C LEU A 188 7.51 -3.28 -2.58
N ASN A 189 8.57 -4.09 -2.60
CA ASN A 189 9.65 -3.95 -3.59
C ASN A 189 9.17 -4.17 -5.04
N SER A 190 8.25 -5.12 -5.26
CA SER A 190 7.71 -5.43 -6.58
C SER A 190 6.75 -4.36 -7.09
N ASN A 191 5.99 -3.72 -6.20
CA ASN A 191 5.08 -2.63 -6.57
C ASN A 191 5.84 -1.33 -6.83
N ASN A 192 6.91 -1.03 -6.09
CA ASN A 192 7.79 0.08 -6.42
C ASN A 192 8.38 -0.12 -7.83
N LYS A 193 8.86 -1.33 -8.13
CA LYS A 193 9.33 -1.68 -9.48
C LYS A 193 8.23 -1.55 -10.56
N LEU A 194 6.98 -1.94 -10.26
CA LEU A 194 5.84 -1.84 -11.18
C LEU A 194 5.40 -0.40 -11.44
N ILE A 195 5.45 0.46 -10.42
CA ILE A 195 5.24 1.90 -10.56
C ILE A 195 6.32 2.46 -11.50
N THR A 196 7.60 2.16 -11.26
CA THR A 196 8.70 2.60 -12.13
C THR A 196 8.56 2.07 -13.57
N GLU A 197 8.19 0.79 -13.78
CA GLU A 197 8.03 0.17 -15.10
C GLU A 197 6.80 0.71 -15.88
N GLN A 198 5.66 0.90 -15.21
CA GLN A 198 4.46 1.49 -15.83
C GLN A 198 4.69 2.95 -16.23
N LEU A 199 5.43 3.71 -15.42
CA LEU A 199 5.79 5.10 -15.71
C LEU A 199 6.83 5.22 -16.83
N THR A 200 7.83 4.35 -16.86
CA THR A 200 8.82 4.31 -17.96
C THR A 200 8.12 4.05 -19.29
N THR A 201 7.12 3.15 -19.29
CA THR A 201 6.31 2.85 -20.46
C THR A 201 5.45 4.05 -20.87
N GLN A 202 4.79 4.75 -19.93
CA GLN A 202 4.03 5.96 -20.23
C GLN A 202 4.93 7.11 -20.74
N MET A 203 6.06 7.40 -20.10
CA MET A 203 6.98 8.47 -20.52
C MET A 203 7.61 8.21 -21.90
N SER A 204 7.92 6.96 -22.23
CA SER A 204 8.43 6.58 -23.56
C SER A 204 7.40 6.76 -24.70
N SER A 205 6.11 6.81 -24.35
CA SER A 205 5.02 7.08 -25.29
C SER A 205 4.79 8.57 -25.53
N PHE A 206 5.21 9.44 -24.59
CA PHE A 206 5.17 10.90 -24.73
C PHE A 206 6.39 11.47 -25.46
N SER A 207 7.52 10.77 -25.50
CA SER A 207 8.73 11.21 -26.23
C SER A 207 8.72 10.82 -27.72
N LYS A 208 7.59 10.32 -28.25
CA LYS A 208 7.39 9.92 -29.64
C LYS A 208 6.33 10.75 -30.38
N LEU A 209 5.91 11.87 -29.79
CA LEU A 209 5.10 12.93 -30.42
C LEU A 209 5.94 14.21 -30.46
#